data_AF-A0A7I8EJ84-F1
#
_entry.id   AF-A0A7I8EJ84-F1
#
_cell.length_a   1.000
_cell.length_b   1.000
_cell.length_c   1.000
_cell.angle_alpha   90.00
_cell.angle_beta   90.00
_cell.angle_gamma   90.00
#
_symmetry.space_group_name_H-M   'P 1'
#
loop_
_entity.id
_entity.type
_entity.pdbx_description
1 polymer ?
#
loop_
_entity_poly.entity_id
_entity_poly.type
_entity_poly.pdbx_seq_one_letter_code
_entity_poly.pdbx_strand_id
1 'polypeptide(L)' 'MSPKEAELSQAKREERLAQYQQVVALRKLGLSQTAIADQVGIGHATVSRWLERGTFPE' A
#
# COMPACT_ATOMS: atom_id res chain seq x y z
N MET A 1 -19.54 -15.02 -11.24
CA MET A 1 -18.55 -14.82 -10.18
C MET A 1 -18.90 -15.75 -9.05
N SER A 2 -18.02 -16.70 -8.76
CA SER A 2 -18.20 -17.60 -7.61
C SER A 2 -17.91 -16.83 -6.32
N PRO A 3 -18.63 -17.09 -5.21
CA PRO A 3 -18.48 -16.35 -3.96
C PRO A 3 -17.04 -16.34 -3.41
N LYS A 4 -16.26 -17.42 -3.64
CA LYS A 4 -14.84 -17.51 -3.28
C LYS A 4 -13.93 -16.47 -3.95
N GLU A 5 -14.25 -16.05 -5.17
CA GLU A 5 -13.42 -15.09 -5.92
C GLU A 5 -13.59 -13.66 -5.38
N ALA A 6 -14.79 -13.33 -4.90
CA ALA A 6 -15.10 -12.04 -4.29
C ALA A 6 -14.42 -11.88 -2.93
N GLU A 7 -14.38 -12.93 -2.10
CA GLU A 7 -13.71 -12.91 -0.79
C GLU A 7 -12.19 -12.76 -0.91
N LEU A 8 -11.56 -13.49 -1.86
CA LEU A 8 -10.14 -13.32 -2.16
C LEU A 8 -9.81 -11.92 -2.70
N SER A 9 -10.75 -11.28 -3.42
CA SER A 9 -10.59 -9.90 -3.88
C SER A 9 -10.67 -8.90 -2.73
N GLN A 10 -11.54 -9.14 -1.74
CA GLN A 10 -11.68 -8.27 -0.58
C GLN A 10 -10.45 -8.34 0.33
N ALA A 11 -9.98 -9.55 0.67
CA ALA A 11 -8.80 -9.72 1.51
C ALA A 11 -7.55 -9.04 0.92
N LYS A 12 -7.34 -9.15 -0.39
CA LYS A 12 -6.25 -8.45 -1.10
C LYS A 12 -6.38 -6.93 -1.05
N ARG A 13 -7.62 -6.42 -1.08
CA ARG A 13 -7.89 -4.98 -0.99
C ARG A 13 -7.60 -4.46 0.41
N GLU A 14 -7.98 -5.20 1.44
CA GLU A 14 -7.69 -4.87 2.84
C GLU A 14 -6.19 -4.87 3.12
N GLU A 15 -5.46 -5.88 2.64
CA GLU A 15 -4.00 -5.94 2.78
C GLU A 15 -3.31 -4.73 2.15
N ARG A 16 -3.69 -4.38 0.90
CA ARG A 16 -3.13 -3.21 0.23
C ARG A 16 -3.51 -1.90 0.94
N LEU A 17 -4.72 -1.79 1.48
CA LEU A 17 -5.14 -0.61 2.23
C LEU A 17 -4.28 -0.44 3.49
N ALA A 18 -4.01 -1.53 4.22
CA ALA A 18 -3.12 -1.52 5.38
C ALA A 18 -1.69 -1.09 5.00
N GLN A 19 -1.15 -1.64 3.90
CA GLN A 19 0.16 -1.24 3.37
C GLN A 19 0.20 0.26 3.03
N TYR A 20 -0.84 0.79 2.39
CA TYR A 20 -0.92 2.22 2.05
C TYR A 20 -0.96 3.11 3.29
N GLN A 21 -1.76 2.75 4.29
CA GLN A 21 -1.81 3.47 5.55
C GLN A 21 -0.43 3.48 6.24
N GLN A 22 0.28 2.36 6.20
CA GLN A 22 1.64 2.25 6.73
C GLN A 22 2.63 3.15 5.97
N VAL A 23 2.57 3.15 4.63
CA VAL A 23 3.39 4.05 3.79
C VAL A 23 3.17 5.52 4.15
N VAL A 24 1.91 5.95 4.28
CA VAL A 24 1.57 7.35 4.63
C VAL A 24 2.05 7.70 6.04
N ALA A 25 1.87 6.80 7.01
CA ALA A 25 2.34 7.02 8.38
C ALA A 25 3.86 7.17 8.43
N LEU A 26 4.61 6.29 7.77
CA LEU A 26 6.07 6.35 7.74
C LEU A 26 6.59 7.58 6.99
N ARG A 27 5.91 8.01 5.93
CA ARG A 27 6.25 9.27 5.24
C ARG A 27 6.04 10.48 6.15
N LYS A 28 4.98 10.51 6.95
CA LYS A 28 4.74 11.58 7.94
C LYS A 28 5.80 11.63 9.04
N LEU A 29 6.40 10.49 9.39
CA LEU A 29 7.54 10.40 10.29
C LEU A 29 8.86 10.87 9.65
N GLY A 30 8.87 11.20 8.36
CA GLY A 30 10.04 11.72 7.65
C GLY A 30 10.94 10.64 7.04
N LEU A 31 10.50 9.37 6.99
CA LEU A 31 11.28 8.32 6.36
C LEU A 31 11.40 8.53 4.84
N SER A 32 12.53 8.12 4.29
CA SER A 32 12.76 8.10 2.83
C SER A 32 11.88 7.03 2.17
N GLN A 33 11.57 7.22 0.89
CA GLN A 33 10.74 6.26 0.14
C GLN A 33 11.37 4.87 0.08
N THR A 34 12.69 4.78 0.01
CA THR A 34 13.44 3.51 0.06
C THR A 34 13.27 2.81 1.40
N ALA A 35 13.46 3.53 2.52
CA ALA A 35 13.27 2.93 3.85
C ALA A 35 11.82 2.47 4.07
N ILE A 36 10.86 3.22 3.54
CA ILE A 36 9.44 2.84 3.57
C ILE A 36 9.21 1.55 2.75
N ALA A 37 9.79 1.46 1.56
CA ALA A 37 9.67 0.28 0.70
C ALA A 37 10.20 -0.98 1.40
N ASP A 38 11.38 -0.88 2.01
CA ASP A 38 12.01 -1.96 2.76
C ASP A 38 11.19 -2.35 4.00
N GLN A 39 10.65 -1.38 4.73
CA GLN A 39 9.86 -1.63 5.95
C GLN A 39 8.47 -2.20 5.67
N VAL A 40 7.82 -1.79 4.58
CA VAL A 40 6.48 -2.27 4.19
C VAL A 40 6.55 -3.53 3.35
N GLY A 41 7.71 -3.83 2.74
CA GLY A 41 7.91 -5.00 1.89
C GLY A 41 7.28 -4.85 0.50
N ILE A 42 7.17 -3.61 0.00
CA ILE A 42 6.62 -3.32 -1.33
C ILE A 42 7.67 -2.60 -2.19
N GLY A 43 7.50 -2.66 -3.51
CA GLY A 43 8.45 -2.00 -4.42
C GLY A 43 8.51 -0.48 -4.24
N HIS A 44 9.71 0.10 -4.34
CA HIS A 44 9.92 1.54 -4.28
C HIS A 44 9.04 2.33 -5.27
N ALA A 45 8.85 1.80 -6.49
CA ALA A 45 7.97 2.41 -7.49
C ALA A 45 6.50 2.48 -7.02
N THR A 46 6.04 1.49 -6.25
CA THR A 46 4.69 1.48 -5.66
C THR A 46 4.58 2.57 -4.59
N VAL A 47 5.59 2.69 -3.72
CA VAL A 47 5.65 3.75 -2.70
C VAL A 47 5.60 5.13 -3.36
N SER A 48 6.44 5.37 -4.38
CA SER A 48 6.46 6.63 -5.13
C SER A 48 5.07 6.94 -5.69
N ARG A 49 4.49 5.99 -6.44
CA ARG A 49 3.19 6.17 -7.08
C ARG A 49 2.07 6.46 -6.07
N TRP A 50 2.09 5.82 -4.91
CA TRP A 50 1.09 6.04 -3.85
C TRP A 50 1.25 7.42 -3.20
N LEU A 51 2.48 7.83 -2.91
CA LEU A 51 2.77 9.12 -2.32
C LEU A 51 2.53 10.29 -3.29
N GLU A 52 2.83 10.10 -4.58
CA GLU A 52 2.56 11.08 -5.64
C GLU A 52 1.07 11.29 -5.86
N ARG A 53 0.28 10.21 -5.84
CA ARG A 53 -1.19 10.30 -5.99
C ARG A 53 -1.88 10.82 -4.74
N GLY A 54 -1.29 10.62 -3.56
CA GLY A 54 -1.90 10.98 -2.27
C GLY A 54 -3.22 10.25 -1.97
N THR A 55 -3.57 9.23 -2.75
CA THR A 55 -4.79 8.43 -2.63
C THR A 55 -4.50 6.99 -3.01
N PHE A 56 -5.15 6.06 -2.30
CA PHE A 56 -5.06 4.64 -2.55
C PHE A 56 -5.57 4.27 -3.96
N PRO A 57 -4.77 3.60 -4.81
CA PRO A 57 -5.25 3.14 -6.11
C PRO A 57 -6.14 1.90 -5.93
N GLU A 58 -7.40 2.01 -6.36
CA GLU A 58 -8.35 0.89 -6.46
C GLU A 58 -7.93 -0.13 -7.54
#